data_AF-A0AA88I8Q9-F1
#
_entry.id   AF-A0AA88I8Q9-F1
#
_cell.length_a   1.000
_cell.length_b   1.000
_cell.length_c   1.000
_cell.angle_alpha   90.00
_cell.angle_beta   90.00
_cell.angle_gamma   90.00
#
_symmetry.space_group_name_H-M   'P 1'
#
loop_
_entity.id
_entity.type
_entity.pdbx_description
1 polymer ?
#
loop_
_entity_poly.entity_id
_entity_poly.type
_entity_poly.pdbx_seq_one_letter_code
_entity_poly.pdbx_strand_id
1 'polypeptide(L)'
;MFWNKHPESSFALSRFGTIITRSKDSSIISSIIHMTEVANMNLDDLMDWIFDKTMGDEFRKIFKPDEELDYRFSYVHYISALRLALKSPYSATESPMLHIWIHMTCALLGSTRSICARIPEEVGLPKIRIFATLVAFSRRETVLKPKNKGKNTADSASGIEETSGEYWYMKFISNGSKLTTEQTDFYNERAEAMKTGVRERTIGEWITKNKF
;
A
#
# COMPACT_ATOMS: atom_id res chain seq x y z
N MET A 1 -1.00 -22.48 -12.88
CA MET A 1 -1.12 -21.89 -14.22
C MET A 1 -2.18 -22.58 -15.08
N PHE A 2 -2.04 -23.88 -15.40
CA PHE A 2 -2.97 -24.62 -16.27
C PHE A 2 -4.45 -24.51 -15.86
N TRP A 3 -4.82 -24.95 -14.66
CA TRP A 3 -6.21 -24.85 -14.15
C TRP A 3 -6.68 -23.41 -13.86
N ASN A 4 -5.77 -22.43 -13.87
CA ASN A 4 -6.17 -21.04 -13.83
C ASN A 4 -6.68 -20.56 -15.19
N LYS A 5 -6.09 -21.06 -16.30
CA LYS A 5 -6.56 -20.82 -17.67
C LYS A 5 -7.81 -21.65 -18.00
N HIS A 6 -7.92 -22.85 -17.43
CA HIS A 6 -9.03 -23.78 -17.66
C HIS A 6 -9.81 -24.06 -16.37
N PRO A 7 -10.63 -23.11 -15.88
CA PRO A 7 -11.39 -23.28 -14.64
C PRO A 7 -12.51 -24.34 -14.75
N GLU A 8 -13.02 -24.61 -15.95
CA GLU A 8 -14.09 -25.58 -16.22
C GLU A 8 -13.63 -27.05 -16.23
N SER A 9 -12.32 -27.30 -16.06
CA SER A 9 -11.80 -28.66 -16.01
C SER A 9 -12.35 -29.41 -14.81
N SER A 10 -12.71 -30.69 -14.98
CA SER A 10 -13.14 -31.57 -13.87
C SER A 10 -12.14 -31.63 -12.72
N PHE A 11 -10.84 -31.44 -13.01
CA PHE A 11 -9.76 -31.42 -12.02
C PHE A 11 -9.38 -30.01 -11.54
N ALA A 12 -10.16 -28.98 -11.84
CA ALA A 12 -9.87 -27.61 -11.40
C ALA A 12 -9.83 -27.45 -9.87
N LEU A 13 -10.46 -28.38 -9.12
CA LEU A 13 -10.39 -28.43 -7.65
C LEU A 13 -8.95 -28.64 -7.13
N SER A 14 -8.03 -29.20 -7.93
CA SER A 14 -6.60 -29.29 -7.58
C SER A 14 -5.95 -27.92 -7.34
N ARG A 15 -6.62 -26.82 -7.69
CA ARG A 15 -6.21 -25.46 -7.32
C ARG A 15 -6.24 -25.17 -5.83
N PHE A 16 -7.00 -25.89 -5.00
CA PHE A 16 -7.04 -25.62 -3.56
C PHE A 16 -5.64 -25.63 -2.93
N GLY A 17 -4.80 -26.59 -3.29
CA GLY A 17 -3.41 -26.63 -2.82
C GLY A 17 -2.45 -25.74 -3.60
N THR A 18 -2.75 -25.43 -4.86
CA THR A 18 -1.81 -24.73 -5.76
C THR A 18 -2.10 -23.23 -5.93
N ILE A 19 -3.20 -22.71 -5.40
CA ILE A 19 -3.58 -21.29 -5.54
C ILE A 19 -2.53 -20.35 -4.95
N ILE A 20 -1.89 -20.75 -3.84
CA ILE A 20 -0.82 -19.98 -3.16
C ILE A 20 0.46 -19.85 -4.00
N THR A 21 0.62 -20.64 -5.06
CA THR A 21 1.77 -20.52 -5.96
C THR A 21 1.64 -19.35 -6.93
N ARG A 22 0.40 -18.88 -7.15
CA ARG A 22 0.14 -17.66 -7.91
C ARG A 22 0.46 -16.44 -7.04
N SER A 23 1.23 -15.51 -7.57
CA SER A 23 1.71 -14.30 -6.90
C SER A 23 2.54 -14.61 -5.65
N LYS A 24 3.16 -15.80 -5.60
CA LYS A 24 4.10 -16.17 -4.56
C LYS A 24 5.28 -15.20 -4.60
N ASP A 25 5.64 -14.66 -3.44
CA ASP A 25 6.67 -13.63 -3.26
C ASP A 25 6.43 -12.35 -4.09
N SER A 26 5.17 -12.04 -4.38
CA SER A 26 4.74 -10.80 -5.05
C SER A 26 3.89 -9.92 -4.14
N SER A 27 4.24 -9.84 -2.86
CA SER A 27 3.44 -9.17 -1.83
C SER A 27 3.24 -7.68 -2.10
N ILE A 28 4.23 -7.00 -2.72
CA ILE A 28 4.15 -5.55 -2.94
C ILE A 28 3.01 -5.16 -3.88
N ILE A 29 2.76 -5.97 -4.92
CA ILE A 29 1.68 -5.74 -5.88
C ILE A 29 0.33 -5.79 -5.15
N SER A 30 0.14 -6.78 -4.29
CA SER A 30 -1.07 -6.89 -3.48
C SER A 30 -1.19 -5.74 -2.48
N SER A 31 -0.08 -5.22 -1.96
CA SER A 31 -0.08 -4.05 -1.08
C SER A 31 -0.44 -2.77 -1.82
N ILE A 32 0.08 -2.55 -3.04
CA ILE A 32 -0.27 -1.40 -3.88
C ILE A 32 -1.77 -1.40 -4.19
N ILE A 33 -2.32 -2.52 -4.65
CA ILE A 33 -3.77 -2.67 -4.90
C ILE A 33 -4.55 -2.38 -3.61
N HIS A 34 -4.12 -2.94 -2.48
CA HIS A 34 -4.75 -2.69 -1.20
C HIS A 34 -4.75 -1.20 -0.81
N MET A 35 -3.66 -0.48 -1.08
CA MET A 35 -3.59 0.97 -0.84
C MET A 35 -4.58 1.74 -1.70
N THR A 36 -4.64 1.45 -3.00
CA THR A 36 -5.60 2.10 -3.92
C THR A 36 -7.04 1.92 -3.45
N GLU A 37 -7.39 0.74 -2.92
CA GLU A 37 -8.71 0.44 -2.40
C GLU A 37 -9.04 1.09 -1.05
N VAL A 38 -8.05 1.24 -0.15
CA VAL A 38 -8.24 1.80 1.20
C VAL A 38 -8.23 3.33 1.17
N ALA A 39 -7.32 3.90 0.37
CA ALA A 39 -7.17 5.35 0.23
C ALA A 39 -8.09 5.94 -0.87
N ASN A 40 -8.87 5.09 -1.55
CA ASN A 40 -9.80 5.46 -2.62
C ASN A 40 -9.14 6.35 -3.69
N MET A 41 -8.01 5.89 -4.19
CA MET A 41 -7.20 6.55 -5.21
C MET A 41 -6.91 5.57 -6.35
N ASN A 42 -6.72 6.07 -7.56
CA ASN A 42 -6.25 5.23 -8.66
C ASN A 42 -4.71 5.06 -8.57
N LEU A 43 -4.14 4.28 -9.49
CA LEU A 43 -2.69 4.03 -9.50
C LEU A 43 -1.87 5.28 -9.90
N ASP A 44 -2.40 6.10 -10.79
CA ASP A 44 -1.72 7.33 -11.26
C ASP A 44 -1.65 8.37 -10.15
N ASP A 45 -2.78 8.60 -9.46
CA ASP A 45 -2.89 9.44 -8.27
C ASP A 45 -1.88 8.98 -7.22
N LEU A 46 -1.73 7.66 -7.00
CA LEU A 46 -0.80 7.10 -6.02
C LEU A 46 0.66 7.51 -6.33
N MET A 47 1.03 7.64 -7.60
CA MET A 47 2.39 8.03 -7.99
C MET A 47 2.74 9.44 -7.52
N ASP A 48 1.76 10.35 -7.52
CA ASP A 48 1.94 11.74 -7.05
C ASP A 48 2.23 11.83 -5.54
N TRP A 49 1.93 10.78 -4.78
CA TRP A 49 2.19 10.71 -3.33
C TRP A 49 3.55 10.10 -2.98
N ILE A 50 4.37 9.72 -3.96
CA ILE A 50 5.69 9.14 -3.73
C ILE A 50 6.73 10.26 -3.56
N PHE A 51 6.92 10.70 -2.33
CA PHE A 51 7.80 11.84 -1.99
C PHE A 51 9.27 11.48 -1.78
N ASP A 52 9.62 10.19 -1.77
CA ASP A 52 11.00 9.72 -1.58
C ASP A 52 11.57 9.09 -2.84
N LYS A 53 12.83 9.43 -3.15
CA LYS A 53 13.53 8.89 -4.32
C LYS A 53 13.61 7.35 -4.28
N THR A 54 13.92 6.77 -3.12
CA THR A 54 14.05 5.31 -2.96
C THR A 54 12.72 4.62 -3.20
N MET A 55 11.63 5.18 -2.66
CA MET A 55 10.28 4.67 -2.95
C MET A 55 9.93 4.78 -4.43
N GLY A 56 10.33 5.88 -5.09
CA GLY A 56 10.15 6.06 -6.54
C GLY A 56 10.95 5.07 -7.37
N ASP A 57 12.19 4.77 -6.98
CA ASP A 57 13.03 3.77 -7.66
C ASP A 57 12.48 2.35 -7.47
N GLU A 58 11.99 2.02 -6.26
CA GLU A 58 11.28 0.76 -5.99
C GLU A 58 9.99 0.64 -6.81
N PHE A 59 9.19 1.71 -6.90
CA PHE A 59 7.97 1.74 -7.69
C PHE A 59 8.25 1.56 -9.18
N ARG A 60 9.24 2.27 -9.74
CA ARG A 60 9.67 2.12 -11.13
C ARG A 60 10.16 0.71 -11.44
N LYS A 61 10.87 0.08 -10.50
CA LYS A 61 11.33 -1.32 -10.63
C LYS A 61 10.15 -2.30 -10.73
N ILE A 62 9.08 -2.07 -9.98
CA ILE A 62 7.87 -2.90 -10.01
C ILE A 62 7.13 -2.72 -11.33
N PHE A 63 6.94 -1.48 -11.80
CA PHE A 63 6.20 -1.20 -13.04
C PHE A 63 7.11 -1.09 -14.27
N LYS A 64 8.14 -1.93 -14.32
CA LYS A 64 9.01 -2.03 -15.50
C LYS A 64 8.17 -2.49 -16.71
N PRO A 65 8.30 -1.84 -17.88
CA PRO A 65 7.56 -2.23 -19.07
C PRO A 65 7.93 -3.64 -19.52
N ASP A 66 7.03 -4.27 -20.29
CA ASP A 66 7.19 -5.59 -20.92
C ASP A 66 7.30 -6.80 -19.97
N GLU A 67 6.95 -6.64 -18.69
CA GLU A 67 6.92 -7.74 -17.70
C GLU A 67 5.56 -8.47 -17.62
N GLU A 68 4.59 -8.12 -18.47
CA GLU A 68 3.26 -8.76 -18.58
C GLU A 68 2.42 -8.81 -17.27
N LEU A 69 2.65 -7.87 -16.35
CA LEU A 69 1.96 -7.82 -15.05
C LEU A 69 0.43 -7.72 -15.17
N ASP A 70 -0.04 -7.02 -16.18
CA ASP A 70 -1.44 -6.83 -16.56
C ASP A 70 -2.04 -8.06 -17.25
N TYR A 71 -1.21 -8.96 -17.79
CA TYR A 71 -1.68 -10.15 -18.46
C TYR A 71 -2.07 -11.26 -17.47
N ARG A 72 -3.38 -11.49 -17.34
CA ARG A 72 -4.00 -12.42 -16.37
C ARG A 72 -3.42 -13.84 -16.39
N PHE A 73 -3.00 -14.33 -17.56
CA PHE A 73 -2.53 -15.71 -17.75
C PHE A 73 -1.02 -15.80 -17.99
N SER A 74 -0.27 -14.73 -17.71
CA SER A 74 1.19 -14.70 -17.83
C SER A 74 1.91 -15.62 -16.84
N TYR A 75 3.13 -15.98 -17.21
CA TYR A 75 4.13 -16.59 -16.34
C TYR A 75 4.62 -15.65 -15.21
N VAL A 76 4.49 -14.33 -15.35
CA VAL A 76 4.93 -13.35 -14.35
C VAL A 76 4.33 -13.62 -12.97
N HIS A 77 3.07 -14.06 -12.94
CA HIS A 77 2.33 -14.42 -11.72
C HIS A 77 2.90 -15.68 -11.03
N TYR A 78 3.89 -16.35 -11.61
CA TYR A 78 4.48 -17.58 -11.11
C TYR A 78 6.02 -17.51 -11.04
N ILE A 79 6.62 -16.31 -11.11
CA ILE A 79 8.09 -16.12 -11.15
C ILE A 79 8.83 -16.94 -10.09
N SER A 80 8.41 -16.85 -8.82
CA SER A 80 9.07 -17.61 -7.74
C SER A 80 8.79 -19.10 -7.80
N ALA A 81 7.56 -19.50 -8.13
CA ALA A 81 7.16 -20.90 -8.14
C ALA A 81 7.84 -21.68 -9.28
N LEU A 82 8.04 -21.02 -10.42
CA LEU A 82 8.71 -21.57 -11.60
C LEU A 82 10.21 -21.23 -11.64
N ARG A 83 10.72 -20.49 -10.64
CA ARG A 83 12.11 -20.03 -10.56
C ARG A 83 12.59 -19.29 -11.81
N LEU A 84 11.73 -18.44 -12.37
CA LEU A 84 12.06 -17.58 -13.51
C LEU A 84 13.04 -16.47 -13.12
N ALA A 85 13.08 -16.11 -11.84
CA ALA A 85 14.06 -15.23 -11.24
C ALA A 85 14.58 -15.84 -9.92
N LEU A 86 15.84 -15.56 -9.59
CA LEU A 86 16.44 -15.97 -8.32
C LEU A 86 15.78 -15.26 -7.13
N LYS A 87 15.38 -14.00 -7.32
CA LYS A 87 14.67 -13.17 -6.35
C LYS A 87 13.53 -12.44 -7.06
N SER A 88 12.34 -12.48 -6.48
CA SER A 88 11.17 -11.81 -7.06
C SER A 88 11.31 -10.29 -6.90
N PRO A 89 11.30 -9.51 -8.00
CA PRO A 89 11.34 -8.05 -7.93
C PRO A 89 10.08 -7.45 -7.28
N TYR A 90 9.04 -8.27 -7.10
CA TYR A 90 7.75 -7.89 -6.53
C TYR A 90 7.61 -8.26 -5.03
N SER A 91 8.71 -8.68 -4.40
CA SER A 91 8.70 -9.07 -3.00
C SER A 91 8.82 -7.85 -2.07
N ALA A 92 8.21 -7.90 -0.88
CA ALA A 92 8.35 -6.84 0.12
C ALA A 92 9.81 -6.62 0.57
N THR A 93 10.66 -7.63 0.44
CA THR A 93 12.09 -7.53 0.75
C THR A 93 12.90 -6.81 -0.33
N GLU A 94 12.42 -6.81 -1.58
CA GLU A 94 13.01 -6.05 -2.69
C GLU A 94 12.50 -4.62 -2.79
N SER A 95 11.40 -4.29 -2.12
CA SER A 95 10.81 -2.95 -2.05
C SER A 95 10.39 -2.60 -0.61
N PRO A 96 11.34 -2.56 0.34
CA PRO A 96 11.04 -2.41 1.75
C PRO A 96 10.50 -1.03 2.12
N MET A 97 10.95 0.06 1.48
CA MET A 97 10.45 1.41 1.79
C MET A 97 8.99 1.56 1.37
N LEU A 98 8.69 1.17 0.13
CA LEU A 98 7.34 1.22 -0.43
C LEU A 98 6.38 0.33 0.37
N HIS A 99 6.81 -0.88 0.76
CA HIS A 99 6.02 -1.79 1.59
C HIS A 99 5.61 -1.14 2.91
N ILE A 100 6.56 -0.53 3.62
CA ILE A 100 6.28 0.11 4.90
C ILE A 100 5.38 1.32 4.73
N TRP A 101 5.67 2.18 3.75
CA TRP A 101 4.87 3.38 3.50
C TRP A 101 3.40 3.03 3.18
N ILE A 102 3.17 2.05 2.31
CA ILE A 102 1.84 1.56 1.98
C ILE A 102 1.10 1.09 3.23
N HIS A 103 1.72 0.17 3.98
CA HIS A 103 1.04 -0.44 5.11
C HIS A 103 0.90 0.51 6.30
N MET A 104 1.82 1.44 6.51
CA MET A 104 1.69 2.49 7.51
C MET A 104 0.53 3.42 7.18
N THR A 105 0.42 3.87 5.93
CA THR A 105 -0.71 4.67 5.46
C THR A 105 -2.03 3.94 5.64
N CYS A 106 -2.10 2.68 5.20
CA CYS A 106 -3.30 1.86 5.32
C CYS A 106 -3.66 1.56 6.78
N ALA A 107 -2.67 1.37 7.66
CA ALA A 107 -2.91 1.17 9.09
C ALA A 107 -3.51 2.43 9.73
N LEU A 108 -2.99 3.62 9.40
CA LEU A 108 -3.57 4.90 9.85
C LEU A 108 -5.01 5.11 9.34
N LEU A 109 -5.33 4.56 8.18
CA LEU A 109 -6.70 4.51 7.63
C LEU A 109 -7.56 3.36 8.21
N GLY A 110 -7.07 2.63 9.23
CA GLY A 110 -7.84 1.61 9.95
C GLY A 110 -7.77 0.20 9.35
N SER A 111 -6.84 -0.08 8.43
CA SER A 111 -6.71 -1.41 7.82
C SER A 111 -6.10 -2.44 8.78
N THR A 112 -6.93 -3.37 9.25
CA THR A 112 -6.51 -4.51 10.11
C THR A 112 -5.40 -5.37 9.48
N ARG A 113 -5.48 -5.60 8.15
CA ARG A 113 -4.43 -6.29 7.38
C ARG A 113 -3.07 -5.61 7.55
N SER A 114 -3.04 -4.28 7.46
CA SER A 114 -1.80 -3.51 7.46
C SER A 114 -1.23 -3.28 8.86
N ILE A 115 -2.10 -3.22 9.89
CA ILE A 115 -1.69 -3.24 11.30
C ILE A 115 -0.83 -4.47 11.59
N CYS A 116 -1.18 -5.63 11.02
CA CYS A 116 -0.46 -6.89 11.20
C CYS A 116 0.73 -7.10 10.24
N ALA A 117 1.02 -6.15 9.34
CA ALA A 117 2.11 -6.30 8.39
C ALA A 117 3.46 -6.16 9.10
N ARG A 118 4.43 -7.01 8.71
CA ARG A 118 5.78 -7.03 9.31
C ARG A 118 6.63 -5.86 8.83
N ILE A 119 7.51 -5.40 9.71
CA ILE A 119 8.54 -4.40 9.41
C ILE A 119 9.84 -5.10 9.00
N PRO A 120 10.38 -4.83 7.80
CA PRO A 120 11.75 -5.20 7.42
C PRO A 120 12.82 -4.57 8.34
N GLU A 121 13.90 -5.28 8.65
CA GLU A 121 14.87 -4.91 9.70
C GLU A 121 15.72 -3.64 9.43
N GLU A 122 15.77 -3.12 8.20
CA GLU A 122 16.68 -2.02 7.81
C GLU A 122 15.97 -0.92 7.00
N VAL A 123 15.12 -0.10 7.62
CA VAL A 123 14.46 1.01 6.91
C VAL A 123 14.36 2.29 7.74
N GLY A 124 14.51 3.45 7.07
CA GLY A 124 14.32 4.78 7.65
C GLY A 124 12.85 5.10 8.01
N LEU A 125 12.35 4.48 9.08
CA LEU A 125 10.96 4.59 9.55
C LEU A 125 10.51 6.02 9.91
N PRO A 126 11.32 6.89 10.55
CA PRO A 126 10.85 8.23 10.96
C PRO A 126 10.40 9.12 9.79
N LYS A 127 11.10 9.05 8.65
CA LYS A 127 10.75 9.82 7.44
C LYS A 127 9.49 9.27 6.79
N ILE A 128 9.40 7.94 6.66
CA ILE A 128 8.24 7.26 6.08
C ILE A 128 6.98 7.56 6.88
N ARG A 129 7.09 7.64 8.21
CA ARG A 129 5.98 8.04 9.10
C ARG A 129 5.38 9.37 8.70
N ILE A 130 6.21 10.39 8.45
CA ILE A 130 5.72 11.72 8.06
C ILE A 130 4.92 11.64 6.75
N PHE A 131 5.46 10.97 5.73
CA PHE A 131 4.79 10.83 4.43
C PHE A 131 3.51 10.00 4.52
N ALA A 132 3.52 8.91 5.29
CA ALA A 132 2.33 8.11 5.53
C ALA A 132 1.23 8.92 6.25
N THR A 133 1.60 9.75 7.24
CA THR A 133 0.66 10.64 7.92
C THR A 133 0.05 11.67 6.97
N LEU A 134 0.84 12.26 6.07
CA LEU A 134 0.32 13.23 5.09
C LEU A 134 -0.76 12.61 4.19
N VAL A 135 -0.50 11.41 3.64
CA VAL A 135 -1.46 10.69 2.79
C VAL A 135 -2.68 10.28 3.60
N ALA A 136 -2.49 9.71 4.79
CA ALA A 136 -3.61 9.26 5.62
C ALA A 136 -4.49 10.43 6.10
N PHE A 137 -3.88 11.58 6.41
CA PHE A 137 -4.60 12.78 6.84
C PHE A 137 -5.39 13.43 5.70
N SER A 138 -4.82 13.49 4.49
CA SER A 138 -5.53 13.99 3.30
C SER A 138 -6.72 13.10 2.93
N ARG A 139 -6.60 11.79 3.17
CA ARG A 139 -7.64 10.79 2.90
C ARG A 139 -8.46 10.39 4.13
N ARG A 140 -8.43 11.17 5.22
CA ARG A 140 -9.11 10.81 6.49
C ARG A 140 -10.61 10.55 6.35
N GLU A 141 -11.26 11.16 5.37
CA GLU A 141 -12.69 10.95 5.08
C GLU A 141 -13.01 9.54 4.55
N THR A 142 -12.04 8.84 3.94
CA THR A 142 -12.25 7.46 3.48
C THR A 142 -12.49 6.51 4.64
N VAL A 143 -11.99 6.84 5.83
CA VAL A 143 -12.23 6.08 7.07
C VAL A 143 -13.68 6.22 7.55
N LEU A 144 -14.37 7.29 7.18
CA LEU A 144 -15.71 7.64 7.68
C LEU A 144 -16.86 7.11 6.80
N LYS A 145 -16.58 6.67 5.57
CA LYS A 145 -17.63 6.18 4.65
C LYS A 145 -17.58 4.65 4.55
N PRO A 146 -18.57 3.90 5.11
CA PRO A 146 -18.69 2.49 4.82
C PRO A 146 -18.93 2.27 3.32
N LYS A 147 -18.27 1.26 2.74
CA LYS A 147 -18.37 0.90 1.30
C LYS A 147 -19.81 0.52 0.93
N ASN A 148 -20.65 1.50 0.58
CA ASN A 148 -21.84 1.24 -0.21
C ASN A 148 -21.39 0.96 -1.65
N LYS A 149 -21.40 -0.32 -2.04
CA LYS A 149 -21.32 -0.72 -3.45
C LYS A 149 -22.59 -0.25 -4.15
N GLY A 150 -22.60 0.99 -4.63
CA GLY A 150 -23.74 1.52 -5.37
C GLY A 150 -23.56 2.97 -5.78
N LYS A 151 -23.49 3.15 -7.10
CA LYS A 151 -23.61 4.39 -7.89
C LYS A 151 -22.41 5.33 -7.88
N ASN A 152 -21.78 5.42 -9.05
CA ASN A 152 -21.05 6.59 -9.51
C ASN A 152 -22.00 7.79 -9.49
N THR A 153 -21.94 8.61 -8.45
CA THR A 153 -22.37 10.00 -8.55
C THR A 153 -21.11 10.83 -8.72
N ALA A 154 -20.91 11.28 -9.95
CA ALA A 154 -19.98 12.34 -10.27
C ALA A 154 -20.54 13.64 -9.70
N ASP A 155 -20.19 13.93 -8.44
CA ASP A 155 -20.42 15.25 -7.87
C ASP A 155 -19.21 16.15 -8.16
N SER A 156 -19.57 17.33 -8.66
CA SER A 156 -18.77 18.33 -9.32
C SER A 156 -17.74 19.03 -8.44
N ALA A 157 -16.51 19.13 -8.99
CA ALA A 157 -15.64 20.30 -9.03
C ALA A 157 -15.85 21.43 -7.99
N SER A 158 -15.09 21.35 -6.87
CA SER A 158 -14.60 22.54 -6.14
C SER A 158 -13.33 22.29 -5.29
N GLY A 159 -12.57 21.21 -5.53
CA GLY A 159 -11.49 20.80 -4.59
C GLY A 159 -10.32 20.03 -5.22
N ILE A 160 -9.99 20.30 -6.49
CA ILE A 160 -8.93 19.59 -7.22
C ILE A 160 -7.55 19.80 -6.53
N GLU A 161 -7.32 20.96 -5.90
CA GLU A 161 -6.04 21.27 -5.26
C GLU A 161 -5.77 20.46 -3.98
N GLU A 162 -6.77 20.19 -3.14
CA GLU A 162 -6.55 19.50 -1.85
C GLU A 162 -6.39 17.97 -1.96
N THR A 163 -6.51 17.41 -3.17
CA THR A 163 -6.41 15.95 -3.38
C THR A 163 -5.13 15.52 -4.08
N SER A 164 -4.36 16.47 -4.62
CA SER A 164 -3.08 16.21 -5.29
C SER A 164 -1.94 16.03 -4.29
N GLY A 165 -1.07 15.04 -4.55
CA GLY A 165 0.13 14.82 -3.74
C GLY A 165 1.10 16.00 -3.76
N GLU A 166 1.22 16.69 -4.90
CA GLU A 166 2.10 17.85 -5.08
C GLU A 166 1.71 19.01 -4.17
N TYR A 167 0.40 19.33 -4.08
CA TYR A 167 -0.10 20.38 -3.21
C TYR A 167 0.27 20.12 -1.74
N TRP A 168 0.04 18.89 -1.26
CA TRP A 168 0.38 18.51 0.12
C TRP A 168 1.88 18.53 0.38
N TYR A 169 2.68 18.15 -0.61
CA TYR A 169 4.13 18.21 -0.53
C TYR A 169 4.63 19.66 -0.44
N MET A 170 4.11 20.56 -1.28
CA MET A 170 4.45 21.99 -1.25
C MET A 170 4.02 22.63 0.06
N LYS A 171 2.83 22.30 0.56
CA LYS A 171 2.36 22.75 1.89
C LYS A 171 3.29 22.26 3.00
N PHE A 172 3.72 21.01 2.97
CA PHE A 172 4.68 20.46 3.92
C PHE A 172 6.05 21.18 3.88
N ILE A 173 6.56 21.49 2.70
CA ILE A 173 7.80 22.27 2.54
C ILE A 173 7.62 23.68 3.08
N SER A 174 6.52 24.36 2.74
CA SER A 174 6.24 25.73 3.22
C SER A 174 6.14 25.82 4.74
N ASN A 175 5.73 24.73 5.39
CA ASN A 175 5.68 24.61 6.85
C ASN A 175 7.04 24.21 7.48
N GLY A 176 8.14 24.36 6.74
CA GLY A 176 9.48 24.04 7.23
C GLY A 176 9.77 22.54 7.35
N SER A 177 9.13 21.71 6.52
CA SER A 177 9.26 20.24 6.56
C SER A 177 8.84 19.62 7.89
N LYS A 178 7.81 20.19 8.53
CA LYS A 178 7.20 19.68 9.76
C LYS A 178 5.71 19.45 9.58
N LEU A 179 5.19 18.45 10.28
CA LEU A 179 3.74 18.24 10.36
C LEU A 179 3.09 19.34 11.18
N THR A 180 1.85 19.69 10.84
CA THR A 180 1.02 20.59 11.65
C THR A 180 0.51 19.87 12.90
N THR A 181 0.08 20.62 13.91
CA THR A 181 -0.49 20.06 15.15
C THR A 181 -1.69 19.14 14.87
N GLU A 182 -2.56 19.52 13.93
CA GLU A 182 -3.70 18.69 13.52
C GLU A 182 -3.28 17.33 12.94
N GLN A 183 -2.20 17.32 12.15
CA GLN A 183 -1.68 16.09 11.53
C GLN A 183 -1.04 15.18 12.59
N THR A 184 -0.33 15.75 13.57
CA THR A 184 0.25 14.99 14.68
C THR A 184 -0.82 14.43 15.60
N ASP A 185 -1.88 15.22 15.89
CA ASP A 185 -2.99 14.79 16.73
C ASP A 185 -3.77 13.66 16.05
N PHE A 186 -4.06 13.77 14.76
CA PHE A 186 -4.66 12.69 13.96
C PHE A 186 -3.84 11.40 14.05
N TYR A 187 -2.51 11.48 13.88
CA TYR A 187 -1.66 10.31 14.00
C TYR A 187 -1.75 9.68 15.40
N ASN A 188 -1.70 10.51 16.44
CA ASN A 188 -1.73 10.05 17.83
C ASN A 188 -3.08 9.42 18.19
N GLU A 189 -4.19 9.97 17.71
CA GLU A 189 -5.54 9.38 17.85
C GLU A 189 -5.62 8.01 17.18
N ARG A 190 -5.14 7.90 15.94
CA ARG A 190 -5.12 6.63 15.21
C ARG A 190 -4.22 5.60 15.86
N ALA A 191 -3.06 6.01 16.37
CA ALA A 191 -2.16 5.14 17.13
C ALA A 191 -2.86 4.59 18.38
N GLU A 192 -3.62 5.41 19.13
CA GLU A 192 -4.41 4.94 20.27
C GLU A 192 -5.48 3.92 19.88
N ALA A 193 -6.24 4.20 18.82
CA ALA A 193 -7.30 3.32 18.35
C ALA A 193 -6.78 1.92 17.94
N MET A 194 -5.52 1.83 17.51
CA MET A 194 -4.90 0.58 17.06
C MET A 194 -4.25 -0.25 18.18
N LYS A 195 -4.20 0.22 19.43
CA LYS A 195 -3.47 -0.44 20.52
C LYS A 195 -3.90 -1.88 20.81
N THR A 196 -5.15 -2.23 20.52
CA THR A 196 -5.70 -3.56 20.82
C THR A 196 -5.38 -4.56 19.70
N GLY A 197 -4.79 -5.71 20.06
CA GLY A 197 -4.54 -6.80 19.10
C GLY A 197 -3.29 -6.66 18.23
N VAL A 198 -2.37 -5.78 18.60
CA VAL A 198 -1.09 -5.58 17.90
C VAL A 198 -0.11 -6.73 18.19
N ARG A 199 0.63 -7.16 17.16
CA ARG A 199 1.64 -8.22 17.27
C ARG A 199 3.04 -7.63 17.26
N GLU A 200 3.99 -8.32 17.86
CA GLU A 200 5.41 -7.92 17.83
C GLU A 200 5.95 -7.86 16.39
N ARG A 201 6.87 -6.92 16.17
CA ARG A 201 7.58 -6.65 14.90
C ARG A 201 6.65 -6.29 13.74
N THR A 202 5.51 -5.68 14.06
CA THR A 202 4.54 -5.21 13.06
C THR A 202 4.47 -3.70 12.99
N ILE A 203 3.91 -3.20 11.88
CA ILE A 203 3.68 -1.77 11.65
C ILE A 203 2.77 -1.18 12.73
N GLY A 204 1.74 -1.91 13.18
CA GLY A 204 0.89 -1.46 14.28
C GLY A 204 1.67 -1.25 15.59
N GLU A 205 2.63 -2.12 15.89
CA GLU A 205 3.45 -2.00 17.11
C GLU A 205 4.33 -0.77 17.04
N TRP A 206 4.94 -0.56 15.88
CA TRP A 206 5.80 0.58 15.70
C TRP A 206 5.01 1.91 15.77
N ILE A 207 3.84 1.99 15.13
CA ILE A 207 2.98 3.19 15.17
C ILE A 207 2.58 3.52 16.61
N THR A 208 2.12 2.52 17.36
CA THR A 208 1.64 2.68 18.75
C THR A 208 2.76 3.11 19.71
N LYS A 209 3.99 2.64 19.50
CA LYS A 209 5.17 3.02 20.31
C LYS A 209 5.76 4.38 19.92
N ASN A 210 5.61 4.81 18.66
CA ASN A 210 6.27 5.99 18.11
C ASN A 210 5.27 7.09 17.76
N LYS A 211 4.68 7.69 18.80
CA LYS A 211 3.86 8.90 18.69
C LYS A 211 4.70 10.14 18.33
N PHE A 212 4.01 11.19 17.90
CA PHE A 212 4.61 12.52 17.76
C PHE A 212 4.57 13.25 19.09
#